data_AF-A0A9N9TGC9-F1
#
_entry.id   AF-A0A9N9TGC9-F1
#
_cell.length_a   1.000
_cell.length_b   1.000
_cell.length_c   1.000
_cell.angle_alpha   90.00
_cell.angle_beta   90.00
_cell.angle_gamma   90.00
#
_symmetry.space_group_name_H-M   'P 1'
#
loop_
_entity.id
_entity.type
_entity.pdbx_description
1 polymer ?
#
loop_
_entity_poly.entity_id
_entity_poly.type
_entity_poly.pdbx_seq_one_letter_code
_entity_poly.pdbx_strand_id
1 'polypeptide(L)'
;MGIPFRTRKSGFILGFRVFTVLSVTLTYVLINQFSRNNPLIRKQTVNPFSRHLLAIDDETLVTNTTKNCTPPAIDEFPSDGLTRDQRQNGFIILHALLACYLFVMLATICDEYFVPAIKKFCDKLKMKEDIAGATVMAMASSSPELFINSVGTFVTEGDLGVGAVVGSAVFNILAVPACCGFFSRVYMEVDWWSLSRDSMMYSVAVISLIVVLEDGKIFVGEAVALILIYSLYILLMCFNDKLSRLAHKCVAKFRRRKYYNEVLGETYPLLFQKNGKYHGIEEIFDAEVTLEDCQKFEESTKIWEWPSEGTTKSKLWWVITWPISFVLYLTTPDCRKYPRLFIITFIMCIIWIGSTSYLVSWIITIIGDTLNIPDSIMGLTFLAAGTSVPEAVSSVIVTRQGHATMGLSSSLGSNTFDILLCLGLPWAVKAGLYPKEPGNNWVDIQSAGINISACALLTTLVLFYLSIALNKYRLDWKVATSCLLTYLGFLVLATIVELNVFFPVNLPTCDR
;
A
#
# COMPACT_ATOMS: atom_id res chain seq x y z
N MET A 1 13.02 24.42 -37.91
CA MET A 1 14.44 24.14 -37.65
C MET A 1 14.91 25.14 -36.60
N GLY A 2 15.28 24.68 -35.41
CA GLY A 2 15.61 25.57 -34.28
C GLY A 2 15.53 24.84 -32.95
N ILE A 3 16.48 23.94 -32.71
CA ILE A 3 16.77 23.39 -31.38
C ILE A 3 17.53 24.49 -30.62
N PRO A 4 17.17 24.78 -29.36
CA PRO A 4 18.23 25.26 -28.49
C PRO A 4 18.22 24.61 -27.08
N PHE A 5 19.44 24.42 -26.58
CA PHE A 5 19.81 24.18 -25.18
C PHE A 5 19.54 22.79 -24.54
N ARG A 6 20.27 21.78 -25.03
CA ARG A 6 20.71 20.66 -24.20
C ARG A 6 21.72 21.18 -23.15
N THR A 7 21.21 21.71 -22.04
CA THR A 7 22.05 22.21 -20.94
C THR A 7 22.67 21.05 -20.16
N ARG A 8 23.91 21.27 -19.71
CA ARG A 8 24.77 20.46 -18.83
C ARG A 8 24.06 19.82 -17.61
N LYS A 9 22.87 20.31 -17.23
CA LYS A 9 21.96 19.75 -16.21
C LYS A 9 21.37 18.39 -16.58
N SER A 10 21.23 18.07 -17.87
CA SER A 10 20.75 16.76 -18.34
C SER A 10 21.69 15.62 -17.96
N GLY A 11 23.00 15.86 -17.89
CA GLY A 11 23.99 14.85 -17.50
C GLY A 11 23.97 14.55 -16.01
N PHE A 12 23.78 15.56 -15.16
CA PHE A 12 23.64 15.39 -13.71
C PHE A 12 22.35 14.63 -13.36
N ILE A 13 21.25 14.90 -14.06
CA ILE A 13 19.97 14.21 -13.84
C ILE A 13 20.03 12.77 -14.38
N LEU A 14 20.68 12.53 -15.53
CA LEU A 14 20.89 11.17 -16.04
C LEU A 14 21.85 10.37 -15.14
N GLY A 15 22.93 10.99 -14.66
CA GLY A 15 23.85 10.42 -13.69
C GLY A 15 23.17 10.13 -12.36
N PHE A 16 22.27 10.99 -11.88
CA PHE A 16 21.46 10.76 -10.69
C PHE A 16 20.48 9.60 -10.87
N ARG A 17 19.84 9.46 -12.04
CA ARG A 17 18.94 8.32 -12.33
C ARG A 17 19.67 6.98 -12.41
N VAL A 18 20.87 6.98 -12.97
CA VAL A 18 21.75 5.82 -12.96
C VAL A 18 22.23 5.56 -11.52
N PHE A 19 22.53 6.61 -10.75
CA PHE A 19 22.89 6.53 -9.35
C PHE A 19 21.72 6.04 -8.47
N THR A 20 20.46 6.38 -8.73
CA THR A 20 19.31 5.87 -7.95
C THR A 20 19.10 4.38 -8.19
N VAL A 21 19.23 3.91 -9.43
CA VAL A 21 19.15 2.48 -9.76
C VAL A 21 20.35 1.73 -9.18
N LEU A 22 21.56 2.27 -9.35
CA LEU A 22 22.78 1.71 -8.76
C LEU A 22 22.77 1.79 -7.22
N SER A 23 22.12 2.78 -6.63
CA SER A 23 22.02 2.97 -5.18
C SER A 23 21.17 1.90 -4.54
N VAL A 24 20.08 1.44 -5.17
CA VAL A 24 19.29 0.29 -4.67
C VAL A 24 20.16 -0.97 -4.67
N THR A 25 20.87 -1.23 -5.77
CA THR A 25 21.80 -2.37 -5.83
C THR A 25 23.01 -2.21 -4.90
N LEU A 26 23.48 -0.99 -4.66
CA LEU A 26 24.64 -0.69 -3.81
C LEU A 26 24.27 -0.71 -2.32
N THR A 27 23.11 -0.18 -1.91
CA THR A 27 22.59 -0.33 -0.54
C THR A 27 22.31 -1.79 -0.24
N TYR A 28 21.74 -2.53 -1.20
CA TYR A 28 21.58 -3.98 -1.10
C TYR A 28 22.93 -4.70 -0.91
N VAL A 29 23.95 -4.37 -1.71
CA VAL A 29 25.30 -4.91 -1.57
C VAL A 29 25.98 -4.47 -0.27
N LEU A 30 25.74 -3.24 0.22
CA LEU A 30 26.33 -2.72 1.45
C LEU A 30 25.66 -3.29 2.71
N ILE A 31 24.35 -3.49 2.71
CA ILE A 31 23.62 -4.23 3.77
C ILE A 31 24.13 -5.67 3.81
N ASN A 32 24.32 -6.29 2.63
CA ASN A 32 24.88 -7.63 2.53
C ASN A 32 26.37 -7.70 2.95
N GLN A 33 27.20 -6.70 2.60
CA GLN A 33 28.58 -6.62 3.08
C GLN A 33 28.68 -6.35 4.57
N PHE A 34 27.78 -5.55 5.14
CA PHE A 34 27.68 -5.34 6.58
C PHE A 34 27.25 -6.63 7.31
N SER A 35 26.30 -7.37 6.73
CA SER A 35 25.88 -8.69 7.22
C SER A 35 26.99 -9.75 7.09
N ARG A 36 27.82 -9.71 6.04
CA ARG A 36 28.97 -10.61 5.85
C ARG A 36 30.20 -10.25 6.70
N ASN A 37 30.48 -8.96 6.89
CA ASN A 37 31.67 -8.48 7.60
C ASN A 37 31.50 -8.46 9.13
N ASN A 38 30.28 -8.67 9.64
CA ASN A 38 30.02 -8.92 11.04
C ASN A 38 29.68 -10.40 11.29
N PRO A 39 30.66 -11.33 11.27
CA PRO A 39 30.46 -12.70 11.72
C PRO A 39 30.13 -12.78 13.23
N LEU A 40 30.18 -11.65 13.95
CA LEU A 40 29.67 -11.52 15.31
C LEU A 40 28.13 -11.50 15.37
N ILE A 41 27.38 -11.14 14.33
CA ILE A 41 25.90 -11.27 14.37
C ILE A 41 25.50 -12.76 14.32
N ARG A 42 26.33 -13.64 13.72
CA ARG A 42 26.13 -15.09 13.75
C ARG A 42 26.68 -15.77 15.02
N LYS A 43 27.43 -15.06 15.88
CA LYS A 43 28.10 -15.63 17.07
C LYS A 43 27.88 -14.86 18.38
N GLN A 44 27.16 -13.75 18.38
CA GLN A 44 27.01 -12.85 19.52
C GLN A 44 25.54 -12.64 19.91
N THR A 45 24.76 -13.72 19.96
CA THR A 45 23.62 -13.80 20.88
C THR A 45 24.09 -14.28 22.26
N VAL A 46 25.07 -13.57 22.84
CA VAL A 46 25.31 -13.59 24.29
C VAL A 46 25.53 -12.13 24.71
N ASN A 47 24.45 -11.35 24.60
CA ASN A 47 24.30 -10.15 25.41
C ASN A 47 23.88 -10.60 26.82
N PRO A 48 24.50 -10.11 27.91
CA PRO A 48 24.14 -10.50 29.29
C PRO A 48 22.77 -9.94 29.73
N PHE A 49 22.06 -9.26 28.83
CA PHE A 49 20.71 -8.74 29.03
C PHE A 49 19.66 -9.35 28.07
N SER A 50 20.06 -10.31 27.21
CA SER A 50 19.09 -11.03 26.39
C SER A 50 18.43 -12.12 27.23
N ARG A 51 17.10 -12.05 27.33
CA ARG A 51 16.28 -12.96 28.13
C ARG A 51 16.33 -14.35 27.49
N HIS A 52 16.94 -15.29 28.20
CA HIS A 52 16.99 -16.74 27.99
C HIS A 52 16.62 -17.26 26.59
N LEU A 53 17.66 -17.44 25.78
CA LEU A 53 17.71 -18.44 24.72
C LEU A 53 17.62 -19.85 25.32
N LEU A 54 16.60 -20.61 24.94
CA LEU A 54 16.80 -22.04 24.72
C LEU A 54 17.47 -22.17 23.36
N ALA A 55 18.80 -22.26 23.40
CA ALA A 55 19.56 -22.86 22.33
C ALA A 55 19.03 -24.29 22.12
N ILE A 56 18.92 -24.66 20.85
CA ILE A 56 18.58 -26.00 20.38
C ILE A 56 19.56 -26.97 21.03
N ASP A 57 19.09 -27.79 21.98
CA ASP A 57 19.81 -29.00 22.38
C ASP A 57 19.69 -30.01 21.24
N ASP A 58 20.86 -30.41 20.73
CA ASP A 58 21.11 -31.33 19.62
C ASP A 58 20.64 -32.78 19.88
N GLU A 59 19.69 -33.01 20.79
CA GLU A 59 19.28 -34.34 21.28
C GLU A 59 17.80 -34.72 21.07
N THR A 60 17.05 -33.96 20.25
CA THR A 60 15.70 -34.37 19.79
C THR A 60 15.64 -34.64 18.28
N LEU A 61 16.79 -34.97 17.68
CA LEU A 61 16.98 -35.27 16.27
C LEU A 61 16.56 -36.71 15.85
N VAL A 62 15.68 -37.36 16.61
CA VAL A 62 15.20 -38.72 16.30
C VAL A 62 13.73 -38.87 16.67
N THR A 63 12.84 -38.27 15.87
CA THR A 63 11.53 -38.81 15.43
C THR A 63 10.61 -37.69 14.97
N ASN A 64 10.84 -37.19 13.75
CA ASN A 64 9.81 -36.87 12.75
C ASN A 64 10.51 -36.29 11.53
N THR A 65 10.76 -37.17 10.55
CA THR A 65 10.99 -36.87 9.12
C THR A 65 11.44 -35.45 8.76
N THR A 66 12.75 -35.33 8.60
CA THR A 66 13.45 -34.33 7.80
C THR A 66 12.78 -34.11 6.43
N LYS A 67 12.12 -32.97 6.26
CA LYS A 67 11.87 -32.39 4.95
C LYS A 67 12.58 -31.03 4.89
N ASN A 68 13.61 -30.91 4.05
CA ASN A 68 14.27 -29.63 3.72
C ASN A 68 13.39 -28.81 2.74
N CYS A 69 12.08 -28.77 2.98
CA CYS A 69 11.12 -28.10 2.12
C CYS A 69 9.93 -27.60 2.93
N THR A 70 9.36 -26.47 2.53
CA THR A 70 8.14 -25.91 3.11
C THR A 70 6.91 -26.51 2.43
N PRO A 71 5.83 -26.81 3.17
CA PRO A 71 4.56 -27.20 2.56
C PRO A 71 4.02 -26.04 1.69
N PRO A 72 3.43 -26.32 0.52
CA PRO A 72 2.89 -25.27 -0.35
C PRO A 72 1.60 -24.67 0.26
N ALA A 73 1.45 -23.34 0.22
CA ALA A 73 0.31 -22.64 0.82
C ALA A 73 -1.06 -23.02 0.19
N ILE A 74 -1.06 -23.63 -1.00
CA ILE A 74 -2.27 -24.15 -1.63
C ILE A 74 -2.93 -25.30 -0.83
N ASP A 75 -2.20 -26.00 0.06
CA ASP A 75 -2.80 -26.97 1.00
C ASP A 75 -3.64 -26.32 2.11
N GLU A 76 -3.41 -25.04 2.40
CA GLU A 76 -4.12 -24.30 3.44
C GLU A 76 -5.49 -23.80 2.96
N PHE A 77 -5.70 -23.82 1.63
CA PHE A 77 -6.96 -23.50 0.99
C PHE A 77 -7.72 -24.77 0.52
N PRO A 78 -9.05 -24.69 0.38
CA PRO A 78 -9.83 -25.78 -0.18
C PRO A 78 -9.41 -26.11 -1.63
N SER A 79 -9.59 -27.37 -2.04
CA SER A 79 -9.27 -27.78 -3.41
C SER A 79 -10.23 -27.14 -4.42
N ASP A 80 -9.69 -26.61 -5.52
CA ASP A 80 -10.41 -26.10 -6.69
C ASP A 80 -11.07 -27.20 -7.54
N GLY A 81 -10.77 -28.47 -7.24
CA GLY A 81 -11.28 -29.63 -7.97
C GLY A 81 -10.54 -29.90 -9.29
N LEU A 82 -9.47 -29.16 -9.59
CA LEU A 82 -8.64 -29.32 -10.79
C LEU A 82 -7.27 -29.90 -10.43
N THR A 83 -6.73 -30.75 -11.30
CA THR A 83 -5.35 -31.22 -11.13
C THR A 83 -4.35 -30.18 -11.63
N ARG A 84 -3.10 -30.26 -11.14
CA ARG A 84 -2.02 -29.36 -11.57
C ARG A 84 -1.80 -29.37 -13.09
N ASP A 85 -1.88 -30.55 -13.70
CA ASP A 85 -1.76 -30.71 -15.16
C ASP A 85 -2.91 -30.02 -15.91
N GLN A 86 -4.15 -30.12 -15.39
CA GLN A 86 -5.29 -29.41 -15.96
C GLN A 86 -5.09 -27.90 -15.88
N ARG A 87 -4.61 -27.37 -14.74
CA ARG A 87 -4.29 -25.95 -14.59
C ARG A 87 -3.26 -25.48 -15.62
N GLN A 88 -2.17 -26.24 -15.80
CA GLN A 88 -1.12 -25.91 -16.77
C GLN A 88 -1.59 -26.04 -18.23
N ASN A 89 -2.54 -26.92 -18.52
CA ASN A 89 -3.12 -27.12 -19.86
C ASN A 89 -4.14 -26.03 -20.28
N GLY A 90 -4.21 -24.90 -19.56
CA GLY A 90 -4.92 -23.69 -19.98
C GLY A 90 -5.95 -23.17 -18.98
N PHE A 91 -6.34 -23.96 -17.97
CA PHE A 91 -7.27 -23.50 -16.93
C PHE A 91 -6.68 -22.38 -16.06
N ILE A 92 -5.36 -22.17 -16.07
CA ILE A 92 -4.73 -21.00 -15.46
C ILE A 92 -5.29 -19.65 -15.98
N ILE A 93 -5.69 -19.58 -17.25
CA ILE A 93 -6.27 -18.35 -17.82
C ILE A 93 -7.61 -18.04 -17.14
N LEU A 94 -8.40 -19.07 -16.83
CA LEU A 94 -9.66 -18.91 -16.12
C LEU A 94 -9.43 -18.37 -14.70
N HIS A 95 -8.45 -18.91 -13.98
CA HIS A 95 -8.06 -18.39 -12.66
C HIS A 95 -7.55 -16.94 -12.74
N ALA A 96 -6.76 -16.59 -13.76
CA ALA A 96 -6.28 -15.23 -13.95
C ALA A 96 -7.43 -14.24 -14.24
N LEU A 97 -8.38 -14.61 -15.11
CA LEU A 97 -9.57 -13.81 -15.38
C LEU A 97 -10.44 -13.65 -14.12
N LEU A 98 -10.60 -14.73 -13.35
CA LEU A 98 -11.32 -14.71 -12.08
C LEU A 98 -10.63 -13.79 -11.06
N ALA A 99 -9.30 -13.84 -10.94
CA ALA A 99 -8.55 -12.94 -10.06
C ALA A 99 -8.76 -11.47 -10.44
N CYS A 100 -8.66 -11.13 -11.73
CA CYS A 100 -8.94 -9.77 -12.21
C CYS A 100 -10.38 -9.34 -11.89
N TYR A 101 -11.36 -10.24 -12.06
CA TYR A 101 -12.75 -9.97 -11.75
C TYR A 101 -12.98 -9.71 -10.26
N LEU A 102 -12.34 -10.49 -9.38
CA LEU A 102 -12.39 -10.29 -7.93
C LEU A 102 -11.74 -8.97 -7.49
N PHE A 103 -10.63 -8.55 -8.12
CA PHE A 103 -10.05 -7.23 -7.86
C PHE A 103 -10.97 -6.08 -8.27
N VAL A 104 -11.67 -6.20 -9.41
CA VAL A 104 -12.68 -5.20 -9.82
C VAL A 104 -13.82 -5.16 -8.80
N MET A 105 -14.27 -6.32 -8.31
CA MET A 105 -15.27 -6.40 -7.26
C MET A 105 -14.82 -5.72 -5.96
N LEU A 106 -13.60 -6.01 -5.51
CA LEU A 106 -13.00 -5.43 -4.31
C LEU A 106 -12.91 -3.89 -4.42
N ALA A 107 -12.39 -3.40 -5.55
CA ALA A 107 -12.32 -1.96 -5.85
C ALA A 107 -13.70 -1.30 -5.83
N THR A 108 -14.71 -1.94 -6.44
CA THR A 108 -16.08 -1.42 -6.49
C THR A 108 -16.70 -1.33 -5.09
N ILE A 109 -16.49 -2.34 -4.23
CA ILE A 109 -17.01 -2.32 -2.85
C ILE A 109 -16.38 -1.17 -2.06
N CYS A 110 -15.07 -1.01 -2.17
CA CYS A 110 -14.31 0.03 -1.46
C CYS A 110 -14.74 1.44 -1.89
N ASP A 111 -14.69 1.73 -3.19
CA ASP A 111 -14.85 3.10 -3.69
C ASP A 111 -16.31 3.55 -3.74
N GLU A 112 -17.25 2.66 -4.09
CA GLU A 112 -18.65 3.04 -4.29
C GLU A 112 -19.52 2.87 -3.04
N TYR A 113 -19.23 1.89 -2.18
CA TYR A 113 -20.08 1.60 -1.01
C TYR A 113 -19.39 1.93 0.31
N PHE A 114 -18.15 1.52 0.50
CA PHE A 114 -17.46 1.60 1.78
C PHE A 114 -16.98 3.03 2.12
N VAL A 115 -16.31 3.71 1.19
CA VAL A 115 -15.87 5.12 1.36
C VAL A 115 -17.06 6.04 1.70
N PRO A 116 -18.20 6.01 0.97
CA PRO A 116 -19.37 6.82 1.34
C PRO A 116 -20.00 6.45 2.68
N ALA A 117 -20.03 5.16 3.05
CA ALA A 117 -20.54 4.73 4.35
C ALA A 117 -19.68 5.28 5.50
N ILE A 118 -18.36 5.27 5.34
CA ILE A 118 -17.41 5.87 6.27
C ILE A 118 -17.58 7.39 6.34
N LYS A 119 -17.79 8.06 5.21
CA LYS A 119 -18.08 9.51 5.18
C LYS A 119 -19.30 9.85 6.03
N LYS A 120 -20.40 9.14 5.86
CA LYS A 120 -21.61 9.32 6.69
C LYS A 120 -21.36 9.02 8.17
N PHE A 121 -20.47 8.07 8.47
CA PHE A 121 -20.03 7.79 9.83
C PHE A 121 -19.24 8.99 10.42
N CYS A 122 -18.32 9.58 9.66
CA CYS A 122 -17.58 10.79 10.06
C CYS A 122 -18.50 12.00 10.27
N ASP A 123 -19.45 12.23 9.36
CA ASP A 123 -20.44 13.32 9.45
C ASP A 123 -21.25 13.22 10.75
N LYS A 124 -21.66 12.00 11.10
CA LYS A 124 -22.42 11.72 12.34
C LYS A 124 -21.58 11.96 13.60
N LEU A 125 -20.29 11.66 13.55
CA LEU A 125 -19.35 11.91 14.64
C LEU A 125 -18.89 13.38 14.72
N LYS A 126 -19.29 14.24 13.78
CA LYS A 126 -18.85 15.65 13.67
C LYS A 126 -17.32 15.77 13.70
N MET A 127 -16.64 14.85 13.00
CA MET A 127 -15.18 14.91 12.86
C MET A 127 -14.80 16.09 11.97
N LYS A 128 -13.66 16.73 12.27
CA LYS A 128 -13.10 17.77 11.40
C LYS A 128 -12.78 17.17 10.03
N GLU A 129 -13.23 17.81 8.95
CA GLU A 129 -13.10 17.31 7.58
C GLU A 129 -11.65 17.03 7.20
N ASP A 130 -10.70 17.86 7.62
CA ASP A 130 -9.26 17.64 7.41
C ASP A 130 -8.77 16.28 7.95
N ILE A 131 -9.33 15.84 9.09
CA ILE A 131 -8.95 14.58 9.74
C ILE A 131 -9.69 13.41 9.10
N ALA A 132 -10.98 13.60 8.81
CA ALA A 132 -11.79 12.59 8.14
C ALA A 132 -11.23 12.27 6.74
N GLY A 133 -10.93 13.29 5.95
CA GLY A 133 -10.39 13.16 4.59
C GLY A 133 -8.98 12.59 4.54
N ALA A 134 -8.07 13.04 5.41
CA ALA A 134 -6.67 12.61 5.33
C ALA A 134 -6.39 11.25 6.00
N THR A 135 -7.15 10.86 7.02
CA THR A 135 -6.87 9.65 7.80
C THR A 135 -7.95 8.59 7.65
N VAL A 136 -9.22 8.96 7.80
CA VAL A 136 -10.30 7.97 7.82
C VAL A 136 -10.64 7.49 6.41
N MET A 137 -10.59 8.38 5.40
CA MET A 137 -10.75 7.96 4.00
C MET A 137 -9.56 7.14 3.48
N ALA A 138 -8.34 7.44 3.92
CA ALA A 138 -7.17 6.63 3.59
C ALA A 138 -7.28 5.21 4.22
N MET A 139 -7.74 5.13 5.47
CA MET A 139 -8.07 3.84 6.10
C MET A 139 -9.17 3.09 5.33
N ALA A 140 -10.13 3.81 4.75
CA ALA A 140 -11.20 3.21 3.95
C ALA A 140 -10.66 2.56 2.67
N SER A 141 -9.77 3.26 1.94
CA SER A 141 -9.19 2.76 0.69
C SER A 141 -8.29 1.56 0.89
N SER A 142 -7.54 1.51 2.00
CA SER A 142 -6.59 0.43 2.29
C SER A 142 -7.18 -0.70 3.13
N SER A 143 -8.50 -0.67 3.38
CA SER A 143 -9.19 -1.77 4.08
C SER A 143 -9.04 -3.15 3.43
N PRO A 144 -9.01 -3.31 2.08
CA PRO A 144 -8.67 -4.59 1.45
C PRO A 144 -7.37 -5.20 1.98
N GLU A 145 -6.36 -4.38 2.22
CA GLU A 145 -5.03 -4.81 2.68
C GLU A 145 -5.07 -5.34 4.11
N LEU A 146 -5.86 -4.69 4.98
CA LEU A 146 -6.12 -5.19 6.33
C LEU A 146 -6.70 -6.62 6.29
N PHE A 147 -7.68 -6.86 5.42
CA PHE A 147 -8.31 -8.19 5.30
C PHE A 147 -7.39 -9.21 4.63
N ILE A 148 -6.63 -8.81 3.61
CA ILE A 148 -5.63 -9.68 2.97
C ILE A 148 -4.55 -10.08 3.97
N ASN A 149 -4.05 -9.14 4.77
CA ASN A 149 -3.06 -9.48 5.79
C ASN A 149 -3.67 -10.33 6.93
N SER A 150 -4.94 -10.11 7.26
CA SER A 150 -5.67 -10.98 8.18
C SER A 150 -5.77 -12.40 7.64
N VAL A 151 -6.12 -12.57 6.35
CA VAL A 151 -6.13 -13.88 5.69
C VAL A 151 -4.72 -14.49 5.70
N GLY A 152 -3.70 -13.71 5.37
CA GLY A 152 -2.29 -14.14 5.42
C GLY A 152 -1.85 -14.65 6.80
N THR A 153 -2.28 -13.94 7.85
CA THR A 153 -1.91 -14.23 9.23
C THR A 153 -2.69 -15.42 9.82
N PHE A 154 -4.00 -15.51 9.57
CA PHE A 154 -4.88 -16.52 10.19
C PHE A 154 -5.07 -17.78 9.35
N VAL A 155 -5.03 -17.68 8.02
CA VAL A 155 -5.26 -18.80 7.12
C VAL A 155 -3.94 -19.36 6.63
N THR A 156 -3.08 -18.52 6.04
CA THR A 156 -2.00 -19.04 5.20
C THR A 156 -0.62 -19.13 5.86
N GLU A 157 -0.53 -19.19 7.20
CA GLU A 157 0.67 -19.24 8.08
C GLU A 157 2.02 -18.66 7.57
N GLY A 158 2.00 -17.75 6.61
CA GLY A 158 3.09 -17.59 5.66
C GLY A 158 3.11 -16.19 5.07
N ASP A 159 4.14 -15.93 4.28
CA ASP A 159 4.59 -14.56 3.99
C ASP A 159 3.72 -13.79 2.99
N LEU A 160 2.59 -14.37 2.56
CA LEU A 160 1.67 -13.75 1.60
C LEU A 160 1.16 -12.38 2.08
N GLY A 161 0.73 -12.29 3.34
CA GLY A 161 0.17 -11.06 3.92
C GLY A 161 1.21 -9.95 4.06
N VAL A 162 2.40 -10.29 4.58
CA VAL A 162 3.51 -9.34 4.73
C VAL A 162 4.04 -8.89 3.38
N GLY A 163 4.18 -9.83 2.43
CA GLY A 163 4.56 -9.55 1.06
C GLY A 163 3.61 -8.57 0.39
N ALA A 164 2.29 -8.73 0.56
CA ALA A 164 1.29 -7.82 0.03
C ALA A 164 1.43 -6.39 0.56
N VAL A 165 1.60 -6.22 1.87
CA VAL A 165 1.79 -4.88 2.49
C VAL A 165 3.09 -4.23 2.02
N VAL A 166 4.20 -4.98 1.99
CA VAL A 166 5.48 -4.47 1.52
C VAL A 166 5.42 -4.10 0.03
N GLY A 167 4.80 -4.93 -0.79
CA GLY A 167 4.61 -4.68 -2.22
C GLY A 167 3.74 -3.45 -2.48
N SER A 168 2.63 -3.32 -1.77
CA SER A 168 1.71 -2.16 -1.86
C SER A 168 2.44 -0.88 -1.48
N ALA A 169 3.22 -0.91 -0.40
CA ALA A 169 3.99 0.25 0.03
C ALA A 169 4.99 0.74 -1.02
N VAL A 170 5.71 -0.18 -1.70
CA VAL A 170 6.61 0.19 -2.80
C VAL A 170 5.82 0.69 -4.02
N PHE A 171 4.71 0.06 -4.35
CA PHE A 171 3.82 0.49 -5.43
C PHE A 171 3.33 1.92 -5.20
N ASN A 172 2.88 2.23 -3.99
CA ASN A 172 2.39 3.54 -3.59
C ASN A 172 3.47 4.62 -3.54
N ILE A 173 4.73 4.28 -3.22
CA ILE A 173 5.85 5.23 -3.21
C ILE A 173 6.45 5.49 -4.59
N LEU A 174 6.43 4.50 -5.48
CA LEU A 174 7.15 4.58 -6.76
C LEU A 174 6.22 4.54 -7.98
N ALA A 175 5.27 3.61 -8.04
CA ALA A 175 4.38 3.45 -9.18
C ALA A 175 3.31 4.56 -9.20
N VAL A 176 2.67 4.88 -8.06
CA VAL A 176 1.64 5.94 -8.00
C VAL A 176 2.20 7.31 -8.42
N PRO A 177 3.34 7.80 -7.88
CA PRO A 177 3.90 9.08 -8.31
C PRO A 177 4.38 9.05 -9.77
N ALA A 178 4.80 7.88 -10.28
CA ALA A 178 5.12 7.71 -11.69
C ALA A 178 3.88 7.87 -12.56
N CYS A 179 2.77 7.20 -12.23
CA CYS A 179 1.48 7.37 -12.91
C CYS A 179 1.02 8.83 -12.86
N CYS A 180 1.05 9.46 -11.68
CA CYS A 180 0.70 10.87 -11.49
C CYS A 180 1.53 11.80 -12.40
N GLY A 181 2.84 11.60 -12.50
CA GLY A 181 3.70 12.45 -13.35
C GLY A 181 3.67 12.14 -14.84
N PHE A 182 3.24 10.95 -15.27
CA PHE A 182 3.04 10.62 -16.69
C PHE A 182 1.66 11.03 -17.21
N PHE A 183 0.62 10.84 -16.40
CA PHE A 183 -0.76 11.15 -16.77
C PHE A 183 -1.17 12.60 -16.46
N SER A 184 -0.40 13.31 -15.64
CA SER A 184 -0.52 14.76 -15.53
C SER A 184 0.05 15.45 -16.76
N ARG A 185 -0.76 16.31 -17.38
CA ARG A 185 -0.37 17.09 -18.57
C ARG A 185 0.49 18.31 -18.22
N VAL A 186 0.71 18.60 -16.94
CA VAL A 186 1.38 19.81 -16.43
C VAL A 186 2.36 19.44 -15.31
N TYR A 187 3.44 20.21 -15.17
CA TYR A 187 4.32 20.09 -14.00
C TYR A 187 3.60 20.57 -12.75
N MET A 188 3.73 19.85 -11.64
CA MET A 188 3.02 20.19 -10.41
C MET A 188 4.00 20.47 -9.28
N GLU A 189 3.73 21.52 -8.52
CA GLU A 189 4.50 21.87 -7.35
C GLU A 189 3.93 21.10 -6.14
N VAL A 190 4.79 20.34 -5.49
CA VAL A 190 4.47 19.58 -4.28
C VAL A 190 4.85 20.42 -3.08
N ASP A 191 3.97 20.48 -2.07
CA ASP A 191 4.31 21.16 -0.83
C ASP A 191 5.39 20.36 -0.08
N TRP A 192 6.48 21.05 0.26
CA TRP A 192 7.61 20.42 0.95
C TRP A 192 7.23 19.94 2.36
N TRP A 193 6.43 20.73 3.09
CA TRP A 193 6.10 20.43 4.47
C TRP A 193 5.29 19.15 4.59
N SER A 194 4.21 19.05 3.80
CA SER A 194 3.33 17.87 3.80
C SER A 194 4.08 16.60 3.41
N LEU A 195 4.88 16.66 2.33
CA LEU A 195 5.69 15.52 1.89
C LEU A 195 6.72 15.09 2.93
N SER A 196 7.43 16.04 3.56
CA SER A 196 8.41 15.74 4.60
C SER A 196 7.77 15.13 5.85
N ARG A 197 6.64 15.67 6.30
CA ARG A 197 5.91 15.15 7.46
C ARG A 197 5.52 13.68 7.23
N ASP A 198 4.87 13.39 6.11
CA ASP A 198 4.37 12.04 5.81
C ASP A 198 5.51 11.06 5.56
N SER A 199 6.58 11.51 4.88
CA SER A 199 7.80 10.70 4.69
C SER A 199 8.52 10.40 6.01
N MET A 200 8.53 11.34 6.96
CA MET A 200 9.13 11.12 8.29
C MET A 200 8.32 10.10 9.10
N MET A 201 7.00 10.20 9.10
CA MET A 201 6.13 9.27 9.81
C MET A 201 6.23 7.86 9.21
N TYR A 202 6.22 7.77 7.89
CA TYR A 202 6.45 6.50 7.21
C TYR A 202 7.84 5.92 7.48
N SER A 203 8.89 6.74 7.59
CA SER A 203 10.23 6.28 8.02
C SER A 203 10.20 5.67 9.43
N VAL A 204 9.48 6.30 10.37
CA VAL A 204 9.30 5.77 11.73
C VAL A 204 8.57 4.43 11.67
N ALA A 205 7.51 4.31 10.87
CA ALA A 205 6.77 3.06 10.71
C ALA A 205 7.65 1.91 10.18
N VAL A 206 8.43 2.16 9.12
CA VAL A 206 9.34 1.16 8.54
C VAL A 206 10.45 0.79 9.52
N ILE A 207 11.02 1.74 10.25
CA ILE A 207 12.05 1.44 11.27
C ILE A 207 11.47 0.58 12.38
N SER A 208 10.28 0.91 12.88
CA SER A 208 9.59 0.07 13.88
C SER A 208 9.30 -1.33 13.36
N LEU A 209 8.89 -1.47 12.10
CA LEU A 209 8.71 -2.78 11.46
C LEU A 209 10.02 -3.58 11.40
N ILE A 210 11.14 -2.96 11.00
CA ILE A 210 12.45 -3.62 10.95
C ILE A 210 12.86 -4.14 12.34
N VAL A 211 12.64 -3.35 13.40
CA VAL A 211 12.95 -3.76 14.78
C VAL A 211 12.11 -4.96 15.21
N VAL A 212 10.80 -4.96 14.90
CA VAL A 212 9.89 -6.06 15.27
C VAL A 212 10.22 -7.36 14.52
N LEU A 213 10.80 -7.27 13.33
CA LEU A 213 11.13 -8.44 12.52
C LEU A 213 12.56 -8.98 12.74
N GLU A 214 13.40 -8.30 13.53
CA GLU A 214 14.81 -8.68 13.71
C GLU A 214 14.97 -10.08 14.31
N ASP A 215 14.11 -10.44 15.28
CA ASP A 215 14.18 -11.71 16.02
C ASP A 215 13.37 -12.85 15.36
N GLY A 216 12.65 -12.57 14.27
CA GLY A 216 11.78 -13.54 13.57
C GLY A 216 10.55 -14.00 14.37
N LYS A 217 10.38 -13.50 15.60
CA LYS A 217 9.26 -13.81 16.49
C LYS A 217 8.58 -12.52 16.91
N ILE A 218 7.28 -12.40 16.66
CA ILE A 218 6.51 -11.21 16.99
C ILE A 218 5.75 -11.46 18.28
N PHE A 219 6.12 -10.75 19.35
CA PHE A 219 5.39 -10.77 20.61
C PHE A 219 4.15 -9.86 20.55
N VAL A 220 3.12 -10.16 21.36
CA VAL A 220 1.94 -9.29 21.51
C VAL A 220 2.33 -7.84 21.81
N GLY A 221 3.33 -7.64 22.68
CA GLY A 221 3.78 -6.30 23.07
C GLY A 221 4.32 -5.48 21.90
N GLU A 222 5.01 -6.12 20.97
CA GLU A 222 5.56 -5.50 19.75
C GLU A 222 4.45 -5.17 18.76
N ALA A 223 3.52 -6.10 18.55
CA ALA A 223 2.36 -5.87 17.68
C ALA A 223 1.45 -4.75 18.22
N VAL A 224 1.21 -4.71 19.54
CA VAL A 224 0.48 -3.62 20.20
C VAL A 224 1.25 -2.29 20.12
N ALA A 225 2.59 -2.33 20.17
CA ALA A 225 3.40 -1.13 20.01
C ALA A 225 3.23 -0.51 18.60
N LEU A 226 3.13 -1.31 17.53
CA LEU A 226 2.84 -0.81 16.18
C LEU A 226 1.49 -0.07 16.13
N ILE A 227 0.44 -0.65 16.72
CA ILE A 227 -0.90 -0.03 16.82
C ILE A 227 -0.86 1.27 17.65
N LEU A 228 -0.08 1.28 18.73
CA LEU A 228 0.09 2.45 19.59
C LEU A 228 0.81 3.58 18.84
N ILE A 229 1.86 3.26 18.08
CA ILE A 229 2.56 4.23 17.23
C ILE A 229 1.60 4.83 16.20
N TYR A 230 0.72 4.03 15.60
CA TYR A 230 -0.33 4.54 14.70
C TYR A 230 -1.32 5.47 15.42
N SER A 231 -1.77 5.07 16.62
CA SER A 231 -2.67 5.89 17.43
C SER A 231 -2.04 7.24 17.80
N LEU A 232 -0.73 7.23 18.11
CA LEU A 232 0.05 8.44 18.35
C LEU A 232 0.19 9.29 17.07
N TYR A 233 0.39 8.65 15.91
CA TYR A 233 0.43 9.34 14.61
C TYR A 233 -0.89 10.06 14.32
N ILE A 234 -2.05 9.40 14.51
CA ILE A 234 -3.36 10.05 14.37
C ILE A 234 -3.47 11.24 15.32
N LEU A 235 -3.04 11.08 16.57
CA LEU A 235 -3.07 12.18 17.54
C LEU A 235 -2.18 13.36 17.11
N LEU A 236 -0.98 13.10 16.58
CA LEU A 236 -0.10 14.13 16.02
C LEU A 236 -0.72 14.81 14.80
N MET A 237 -1.40 14.05 13.94
CA MET A 237 -2.16 14.55 12.78
C MET A 237 -3.27 15.52 13.23
N CYS A 238 -3.98 15.21 14.32
CA CYS A 238 -5.00 16.10 14.90
C CYS A 238 -4.42 17.47 15.34
N PHE A 239 -3.13 17.54 15.68
CA PHE A 239 -2.46 18.80 16.06
C PHE A 239 -1.62 19.41 14.92
N ASN A 240 -1.78 18.93 13.68
CA ASN A 240 -0.97 19.35 12.53
C ASN A 240 -0.98 20.88 12.30
N ASP A 241 -2.10 21.57 12.53
CA ASP A 241 -2.21 23.03 12.36
C ASP A 241 -1.25 23.82 13.27
N LYS A 242 -0.94 23.28 14.46
CA LYS A 242 0.04 23.89 15.38
C LYS A 242 1.46 23.54 14.95
N LEU A 243 1.67 22.31 14.49
CA LEU A 243 2.97 21.80 14.06
C LEU A 243 3.47 22.49 12.79
N SER A 244 2.61 22.67 11.79
CA SER A 244 2.88 23.41 10.56
C SER A 244 3.33 24.85 10.88
N ARG A 245 2.59 25.56 11.74
CA ARG A 245 2.96 26.92 12.17
C ARG A 245 4.31 26.98 12.88
N LEU A 246 4.65 25.98 13.68
CA LEU A 246 5.95 25.90 14.36
C LEU A 246 7.08 25.66 13.35
N ALA A 247 6.88 24.75 12.41
CA ALA A 247 7.85 24.44 11.38
C ALA A 247 8.11 25.62 10.44
N HIS A 248 7.07 26.32 9.98
CA HIS A 248 7.24 27.52 9.17
C HIS A 248 8.00 28.61 9.92
N LYS A 249 7.79 28.79 11.24
CA LYS A 249 8.59 29.70 12.07
C LYS A 249 10.06 29.28 12.16
N CYS A 250 10.34 27.99 12.33
CA CYS A 250 11.71 27.46 12.37
C CYS A 250 12.43 27.61 11.01
N VAL A 251 11.72 27.34 9.91
CA VAL A 251 12.27 27.46 8.54
C VAL A 251 12.46 28.92 8.14
N ALA A 252 11.54 29.82 8.51
CA ALA A 252 11.68 31.26 8.30
C ALA A 252 12.87 31.86 9.07
N LYS A 253 13.24 31.26 10.20
CA LYS A 253 14.45 31.64 10.97
C LYS A 253 15.74 31.24 10.27
N PHE A 254 15.72 30.19 9.44
CA PHE A 254 16.90 29.62 8.76
C PHE A 254 17.04 29.99 7.28
N ARG A 255 15.96 30.36 6.57
CA ARG A 255 15.97 30.58 5.11
C ARG A 255 15.78 32.08 4.78
N ARG A 256 16.79 32.71 4.14
CA ARG A 256 16.71 34.11 3.65
C ARG A 256 15.48 34.33 2.76
N ARG A 257 14.74 35.41 3.03
CA ARG A 257 13.61 35.97 2.24
C ARG A 257 13.91 36.01 0.73
N LYS A 258 13.62 34.94 -0.04
CA LYS A 258 13.44 35.07 -1.50
C LYS A 258 12.76 33.88 -2.19
N TYR A 259 11.75 33.27 -1.58
CA TYR A 259 10.72 32.47 -2.28
C TYR A 259 9.72 31.97 -1.23
N TYR A 260 8.79 32.83 -0.82
CA TYR A 260 7.67 32.38 0.01
C TYR A 260 6.55 33.41 -0.17
N ASN A 261 5.71 33.19 -1.18
CA ASN A 261 4.37 33.73 -1.14
C ASN A 261 3.57 32.74 -0.32
N GLU A 262 2.84 33.29 0.65
CA GLU A 262 1.81 32.61 1.42
C GLU A 262 1.02 31.60 0.57
N VAL A 263 1.11 30.32 0.92
CA VAL A 263 -0.06 29.42 0.87
C VAL A 263 -0.70 29.56 2.25
N LEU A 264 -1.25 30.75 2.50
CA LEU A 264 -2.14 30.98 3.63
C LEU A 264 -3.54 30.70 3.09
N GLY A 265 -4.06 29.51 3.40
CA GLY A 265 -5.35 29.04 2.93
C GLY A 265 -5.28 28.41 1.54
N GLU A 266 -5.96 27.29 1.39
CA GLU A 266 -6.26 26.68 0.10
C GLU A 266 -6.75 27.75 -0.88
N THR A 267 -5.87 28.16 -1.80
CA THR A 267 -6.26 28.98 -2.94
C THR A 267 -5.93 28.19 -4.19
N TYR A 268 -6.91 27.40 -4.59
CA TYR A 268 -7.00 26.59 -5.80
C TYR A 268 -6.57 27.41 -7.03
N PRO A 269 -5.69 26.91 -7.92
CA PRO A 269 -5.19 27.66 -9.06
C PRO A 269 -6.18 27.72 -10.25
N LEU A 270 -7.50 27.57 -10.04
CA LEU A 270 -8.51 27.59 -11.11
C LEU A 270 -9.66 28.57 -10.85
N LEU A 271 -9.37 29.82 -10.50
CA LEU A 271 -10.35 30.91 -10.59
C LEU A 271 -10.19 31.68 -11.91
N PHE A 272 -11.09 31.42 -12.86
CA PHE A 272 -11.38 32.34 -13.96
C PHE A 272 -12.15 33.54 -13.40
N GLN A 273 -11.49 34.70 -13.31
CA GLN A 273 -12.11 35.94 -12.87
C GLN A 273 -13.08 36.47 -13.94
N LYS A 274 -14.39 36.43 -13.67
CA LYS A 274 -15.37 37.24 -14.39
C LYS A 274 -16.30 37.95 -13.40
N ASN A 275 -16.25 39.28 -13.41
CA ASN A 275 -17.17 40.21 -12.72
C ASN A 275 -17.16 40.24 -11.17
N GLY A 276 -15.99 40.45 -10.56
CA GLY A 276 -15.86 41.31 -9.36
C GLY A 276 -16.69 40.98 -8.11
N LYS A 277 -17.28 39.79 -8.00
CA LYS A 277 -17.94 39.29 -6.80
C LYS A 277 -17.21 38.03 -6.35
N TYR A 278 -16.64 38.09 -5.15
CA TYR A 278 -16.16 36.90 -4.47
C TYR A 278 -17.38 36.10 -4.02
N HIS A 279 -17.62 34.96 -4.67
CA HIS A 279 -18.46 33.89 -4.13
C HIS A 279 -17.53 32.87 -3.47
N GLY A 280 -17.88 32.48 -2.25
CA GLY A 280 -17.06 31.59 -1.43
C GLY A 280 -16.96 30.20 -2.03
N ILE A 281 -15.80 29.57 -1.83
CA ILE A 281 -15.48 28.21 -2.28
C ILE A 281 -16.04 27.16 -1.32
N GLU A 282 -16.52 27.54 -0.13
CA GLU A 282 -17.30 26.64 0.76
C GLU A 282 -18.47 26.00 -0.01
N GLU A 283 -19.21 26.77 -0.81
CA GLU A 283 -20.27 26.24 -1.66
C GLU A 283 -19.75 25.42 -2.85
N ILE A 284 -18.49 25.57 -3.29
CA ILE A 284 -17.94 24.81 -4.43
C ILE A 284 -17.29 23.51 -3.96
N PHE A 285 -16.65 23.45 -2.79
CA PHE A 285 -16.13 22.20 -2.27
C PHE A 285 -17.28 21.33 -1.74
N ASP A 286 -18.24 21.92 -1.01
CA ASP A 286 -19.50 21.22 -0.73
C ASP A 286 -20.25 20.92 -2.03
N ALA A 287 -20.31 21.81 -3.04
CA ALA A 287 -20.95 21.49 -4.30
C ALA A 287 -20.20 20.47 -5.14
N GLU A 288 -18.87 20.37 -5.13
CA GLU A 288 -18.07 19.46 -5.95
C GLU A 288 -17.98 18.09 -5.27
N VAL A 289 -17.89 18.07 -3.94
CA VAL A 289 -18.06 16.86 -3.14
C VAL A 289 -19.51 16.36 -3.18
N THR A 290 -20.52 17.24 -3.18
CA THR A 290 -21.93 16.83 -3.39
C THR A 290 -22.27 16.58 -4.86
N LEU A 291 -21.57 17.17 -5.84
CA LEU A 291 -21.74 16.91 -7.28
C LEU A 291 -21.05 15.61 -7.68
N GLU A 292 -19.87 15.26 -7.13
CA GLU A 292 -19.26 13.94 -7.30
C GLU A 292 -20.10 12.87 -6.59
N ASP A 293 -20.59 13.12 -5.37
CA ASP A 293 -21.52 12.21 -4.70
C ASP A 293 -22.85 12.07 -5.47
N CYS A 294 -23.36 13.16 -6.07
CA CYS A 294 -24.56 13.14 -6.92
C CYS A 294 -24.29 12.50 -8.29
N GLN A 295 -23.13 12.70 -8.91
CA GLN A 295 -22.74 12.07 -10.17
C GLN A 295 -22.53 10.58 -9.97
N LYS A 296 -21.83 10.16 -8.91
CA LYS A 296 -21.73 8.75 -8.53
C LYS A 296 -23.09 8.16 -8.15
N PHE A 297 -24.01 8.93 -7.56
CA PHE A 297 -25.40 8.50 -7.30
C PHE A 297 -26.24 8.36 -8.58
N GLU A 298 -26.04 9.25 -9.55
CA GLU A 298 -26.68 9.20 -10.88
C GLU A 298 -26.09 8.09 -11.77
N GLU A 299 -24.83 7.69 -11.52
CA GLU A 299 -24.16 6.55 -12.16
C GLU A 299 -24.48 5.21 -11.45
N SER A 300 -24.58 5.20 -10.11
CA SER A 300 -24.98 4.01 -9.32
C SER A 300 -26.46 3.66 -9.49
N THR A 301 -27.32 4.60 -9.89
CA THR A 301 -28.71 4.34 -10.23
C THR A 301 -28.92 3.82 -11.66
N LYS A 302 -27.90 3.93 -12.54
CA LYS A 302 -27.89 3.40 -13.91
C LYS A 302 -27.46 1.93 -14.02
N ILE A 303 -27.63 1.13 -12.97
CA ILE A 303 -27.38 -0.33 -13.04
C ILE A 303 -28.28 -1.00 -14.09
N TRP A 304 -29.48 -0.47 -14.29
CA TRP A 304 -30.51 -1.03 -15.17
C TRP A 304 -30.61 -0.33 -16.53
N GLU A 305 -29.93 0.80 -16.71
CA GLU A 305 -29.94 1.54 -17.96
C GLU A 305 -28.79 1.07 -18.86
N TRP A 306 -29.16 0.42 -19.96
CA TRP A 306 -28.19 0.03 -20.99
C TRP A 306 -27.54 1.29 -21.59
N PRO A 307 -26.19 1.39 -21.66
CA PRO A 307 -25.51 2.54 -22.22
C PRO A 307 -25.65 2.56 -23.76
N SER A 308 -26.79 3.04 -24.26
CA SER A 308 -27.13 3.08 -25.69
C SER A 308 -26.20 4.00 -26.50
N GLU A 309 -25.89 5.18 -25.96
CA GLU A 309 -25.05 6.21 -26.57
C GLU A 309 -23.53 6.02 -26.36
N GLY A 310 -23.13 4.98 -25.61
CA GLY A 310 -21.73 4.72 -25.28
C GLY A 310 -20.91 4.05 -26.39
N THR A 311 -19.59 4.28 -26.35
CA THR A 311 -18.58 3.56 -27.15
C THR A 311 -18.67 2.04 -26.92
N THR A 312 -18.30 1.20 -27.90
CA THR A 312 -18.28 -0.28 -27.73
C THR A 312 -17.52 -0.74 -26.48
N LYS A 313 -16.48 0.00 -26.07
CA LYS A 313 -15.72 -0.25 -24.83
C LYS A 313 -16.54 -0.03 -23.56
N SER A 314 -17.36 1.02 -23.48
CA SER A 314 -18.18 1.27 -22.28
C SER A 314 -19.33 0.28 -22.17
N LYS A 315 -19.89 -0.16 -23.31
CA LYS A 315 -20.87 -1.26 -23.37
C LYS A 315 -20.26 -2.56 -22.85
N LEU A 316 -19.05 -2.90 -23.29
CA LEU A 316 -18.34 -4.08 -22.81
C LEU A 316 -18.01 -4.00 -21.31
N TRP A 317 -17.53 -2.84 -20.84
CA TRP A 317 -17.25 -2.61 -19.42
C TRP A 317 -18.52 -2.77 -18.56
N TRP A 318 -19.64 -2.20 -19.01
CA TRP A 318 -20.92 -2.36 -18.33
C TRP A 318 -21.33 -3.83 -18.22
N VAL A 319 -21.21 -4.62 -19.30
CA VAL A 319 -21.54 -6.06 -19.27
C VAL A 319 -20.66 -6.83 -18.28
N ILE A 320 -19.36 -6.49 -18.17
CA ILE A 320 -18.44 -7.14 -17.23
C ILE A 320 -18.79 -6.77 -15.79
N THR A 321 -19.09 -5.51 -15.51
CA THR A 321 -19.34 -5.03 -14.13
C THR A 321 -20.77 -5.32 -13.68
N TRP A 322 -21.72 -5.51 -14.60
CA TRP A 322 -23.14 -5.70 -14.28
C TRP A 322 -23.43 -6.83 -13.26
N PRO A 323 -22.83 -8.03 -13.36
CA PRO A 323 -23.10 -9.08 -12.37
C PRO A 323 -22.56 -8.72 -10.98
N ILE A 324 -21.42 -8.03 -10.90
CA ILE A 324 -20.87 -7.51 -9.63
C ILE A 324 -21.87 -6.52 -9.04
N SER A 325 -22.27 -5.53 -9.84
CA SER A 325 -23.23 -4.50 -9.43
C SER A 325 -24.58 -5.10 -9.02
N PHE A 326 -25.04 -6.14 -9.70
CA PHE A 326 -26.29 -6.85 -9.37
C PHE A 326 -26.18 -7.58 -8.02
N VAL A 327 -25.09 -8.32 -7.79
CA VAL A 327 -24.84 -8.98 -6.50
C VAL A 327 -24.77 -7.96 -5.38
N LEU A 328 -24.00 -6.89 -5.55
CA LEU A 328 -23.86 -5.83 -4.54
C LEU A 328 -25.16 -5.08 -4.30
N TYR A 329 -25.96 -4.82 -5.35
CA TYR A 329 -27.28 -4.20 -5.23
C TYR A 329 -28.25 -5.06 -4.40
N LEU A 330 -28.21 -6.38 -4.58
CA LEU A 330 -29.06 -7.31 -3.84
C LEU A 330 -28.66 -7.37 -2.36
N THR A 331 -27.36 -7.41 -2.07
CA THR A 331 -26.86 -7.71 -0.73
C THR A 331 -26.56 -6.47 0.11
N THR A 332 -26.25 -5.33 -0.52
CA THR A 332 -25.72 -4.15 0.15
C THR A 332 -26.67 -2.96 -0.04
N PRO A 333 -27.36 -2.49 1.01
CA PRO A 333 -28.24 -1.34 0.89
C PRO A 333 -27.41 -0.08 0.63
N ASP A 334 -27.79 0.72 -0.36
CA ASP A 334 -27.11 1.98 -0.66
C ASP A 334 -27.42 3.03 0.41
N CYS A 335 -26.37 3.46 1.13
CA CYS A 335 -26.44 4.48 2.17
C CYS A 335 -26.77 5.88 1.62
N ARG A 336 -26.55 6.13 0.32
CA ARG A 336 -26.90 7.39 -0.34
C ARG A 336 -28.42 7.53 -0.50
N LYS A 337 -29.10 6.42 -0.83
CA LYS A 337 -30.56 6.39 -0.98
C LYS A 337 -31.28 6.37 0.38
N TYR A 338 -30.73 5.63 1.34
CA TYR A 338 -31.31 5.49 2.67
C TYR A 338 -30.28 5.81 3.75
N PRO A 339 -30.11 7.08 4.14
CA PRO A 339 -29.05 7.51 5.06
C PRO A 339 -29.17 6.91 6.46
N ARG A 340 -30.32 6.33 6.83
CA ARG A 340 -30.52 5.63 8.11
C ARG A 340 -29.89 4.23 8.12
N LEU A 341 -29.64 3.63 6.95
CA LEU A 341 -29.11 2.27 6.82
C LEU A 341 -27.57 2.23 6.73
N PHE A 342 -26.88 3.37 6.88
CA PHE A 342 -25.42 3.46 6.69
C PHE A 342 -24.61 2.47 7.55
N ILE A 343 -25.07 2.14 8.77
CA ILE A 343 -24.41 1.15 9.64
C ILE A 343 -24.51 -0.26 9.04
N ILE A 344 -25.67 -0.61 8.46
CA ILE A 344 -25.87 -1.91 7.81
C ILE A 344 -25.03 -1.98 6.54
N THR A 345 -25.00 -0.91 5.75
CA THR A 345 -24.10 -0.78 4.58
C THR A 345 -22.65 -1.00 5.00
N PHE A 346 -22.20 -0.35 6.08
CA PHE A 346 -20.84 -0.47 6.60
C PHE A 346 -20.48 -1.91 7.00
N ILE A 347 -21.36 -2.59 7.75
CA ILE A 347 -21.15 -3.99 8.17
C ILE A 347 -21.15 -4.93 6.95
N MET A 348 -22.07 -4.74 6.00
CA MET A 348 -22.10 -5.56 4.78
C MET A 348 -20.85 -5.35 3.92
N CYS A 349 -20.33 -4.12 3.81
CA CYS A 349 -19.05 -3.87 3.14
C CYS A 349 -17.91 -4.62 3.82
N ILE A 350 -17.81 -4.60 5.15
CA ILE A 350 -16.78 -5.35 5.89
C ILE A 350 -16.83 -6.85 5.56
N ILE A 351 -18.03 -7.44 5.55
CA ILE A 351 -18.22 -8.86 5.22
C ILE A 351 -17.79 -9.13 3.78
N TRP A 352 -18.19 -8.28 2.83
CA TRP A 352 -17.85 -8.46 1.43
C TRP A 352 -16.37 -8.24 1.13
N ILE A 353 -15.72 -7.23 1.73
CA ILE A 353 -14.29 -6.99 1.61
C ILE A 353 -13.54 -8.20 2.17
N GLY A 354 -13.86 -8.66 3.39
CA GLY A 354 -13.23 -9.84 3.98
C GLY A 354 -13.42 -11.12 3.15
N SER A 355 -14.64 -11.38 2.68
CA SER A 355 -14.95 -12.56 1.85
C SER A 355 -14.23 -12.50 0.50
N THR A 356 -14.23 -11.33 -0.15
CA THR A 356 -13.58 -11.15 -1.47
C THR A 356 -12.06 -11.21 -1.32
N SER A 357 -11.49 -10.61 -0.28
CA SER A 357 -10.05 -10.71 0.03
C SER A 357 -9.61 -12.15 0.24
N TYR A 358 -10.39 -12.98 0.94
CA TYR A 358 -10.12 -14.41 1.07
C TYR A 358 -10.10 -15.12 -0.29
N LEU A 359 -11.10 -14.87 -1.15
CA LEU A 359 -11.17 -15.46 -2.49
C LEU A 359 -10.00 -14.99 -3.37
N VAL A 360 -9.61 -13.71 -3.29
CA VAL A 360 -8.46 -13.16 -4.03
C VAL A 360 -7.17 -13.88 -3.60
N SER A 361 -6.91 -13.99 -2.30
CA SER A 361 -5.75 -14.70 -1.78
C SER A 361 -5.73 -16.17 -2.25
N TRP A 362 -6.87 -16.86 -2.19
CA TRP A 362 -6.99 -18.25 -2.62
C TRP A 362 -6.65 -18.42 -4.12
N ILE A 363 -7.26 -17.63 -5.00
CA ILE A 363 -7.02 -17.75 -6.44
C ILE A 363 -5.58 -17.37 -6.80
N ILE A 364 -4.98 -16.38 -6.12
CA ILE A 364 -3.60 -15.99 -6.35
C ILE A 364 -2.61 -17.07 -5.93
N THR A 365 -2.83 -17.74 -4.81
CA THR A 365 -2.03 -18.89 -4.38
C THR A 365 -2.12 -20.05 -5.38
N ILE A 366 -3.30 -20.32 -5.96
CA ILE A 366 -3.46 -21.31 -7.04
C ILE A 366 -2.61 -20.94 -8.27
N ILE A 367 -2.64 -19.66 -8.67
CA ILE A 367 -1.85 -19.17 -9.79
C ILE A 367 -0.35 -19.30 -9.50
N GLY A 368 0.09 -18.94 -8.29
CA GLY A 368 1.47 -19.07 -7.83
C GLY A 368 1.99 -20.51 -7.91
N ASP A 369 1.25 -21.46 -7.33
CA ASP A 369 1.56 -22.89 -7.36
C ASP A 369 1.66 -23.43 -8.80
N THR A 370 0.73 -23.01 -9.67
CA THR A 370 0.69 -23.46 -11.07
C THR A 370 1.91 -22.94 -11.86
N LEU A 371 2.37 -21.72 -11.55
CA LEU A 371 3.51 -21.07 -12.20
C LEU A 371 4.86 -21.39 -11.55
N ASN A 372 4.90 -22.15 -10.45
CA ASN A 372 6.08 -22.33 -9.59
C ASN A 372 6.67 -20.99 -9.10
N ILE A 373 5.81 -20.02 -8.77
CA ILE A 373 6.22 -18.74 -8.19
C ILE A 373 5.90 -18.78 -6.69
N PRO A 374 6.88 -18.52 -5.81
CA PRO A 374 6.66 -18.44 -4.37
C PRO A 374 5.54 -17.45 -3.99
N ASP A 375 4.78 -17.80 -2.95
CA ASP A 375 3.65 -16.99 -2.47
C ASP A 375 4.09 -15.58 -2.01
N SER A 376 5.31 -15.44 -1.49
CA SER A 376 5.91 -14.15 -1.13
C SER A 376 6.00 -13.21 -2.34
N ILE A 377 6.39 -13.72 -3.52
CA ILE A 377 6.46 -12.94 -4.76
C ILE A 377 5.07 -12.63 -5.29
N MET A 378 4.15 -13.59 -5.24
CA MET A 378 2.75 -13.37 -5.64
C MET A 378 2.07 -12.29 -4.79
N GLY A 379 2.36 -12.29 -3.48
CA GLY A 379 1.97 -11.24 -2.53
C GLY A 379 2.57 -9.88 -2.90
N LEU A 380 3.90 -9.83 -3.03
CA LEU A 380 4.65 -8.59 -3.29
C LEU A 380 4.37 -7.95 -4.65
N THR A 381 3.89 -8.71 -5.62
CA THR A 381 3.67 -8.22 -7.00
C THR A 381 2.21 -8.17 -7.38
N PHE A 382 1.57 -9.31 -7.61
CA PHE A 382 0.22 -9.39 -8.15
C PHE A 382 -0.83 -8.93 -7.14
N LEU A 383 -0.73 -9.39 -5.89
CA LEU A 383 -1.68 -9.04 -4.84
C LEU A 383 -1.57 -7.55 -4.48
N ALA A 384 -0.34 -7.09 -4.22
CA ALA A 384 -0.01 -5.69 -4.00
C ALA A 384 -0.50 -4.78 -5.14
N ALA A 385 -0.14 -5.06 -6.39
CA ALA A 385 -0.57 -4.22 -7.51
C ALA A 385 -2.10 -4.23 -7.66
N GLY A 386 -2.75 -5.38 -7.44
CA GLY A 386 -4.21 -5.50 -7.54
C GLY A 386 -4.97 -4.63 -6.53
N THR A 387 -4.50 -4.56 -5.28
CA THR A 387 -5.12 -3.73 -4.24
C THR A 387 -4.79 -2.24 -4.36
N SER A 388 -3.60 -1.88 -4.85
CA SER A 388 -3.18 -0.48 -4.96
C SER A 388 -3.58 0.22 -6.26
N VAL A 389 -4.09 -0.50 -7.27
CA VAL A 389 -4.55 0.10 -8.55
C VAL A 389 -5.68 1.14 -8.35
N PRO A 390 -6.73 0.90 -7.54
CA PRO A 390 -7.76 1.90 -7.25
C PRO A 390 -7.16 3.17 -6.63
N GLU A 391 -6.23 3.03 -5.69
CA GLU A 391 -5.51 4.16 -5.08
C GLU A 391 -4.69 4.94 -6.11
N ALA A 392 -4.03 4.26 -7.04
CA ALA A 392 -3.29 4.89 -8.13
C ALA A 392 -4.22 5.70 -9.05
N VAL A 393 -5.37 5.15 -9.40
CA VAL A 393 -6.36 5.83 -10.25
C VAL A 393 -6.90 7.07 -9.54
N SER A 394 -7.29 6.96 -8.27
CA SER A 394 -7.77 8.09 -7.47
C SER A 394 -6.69 9.18 -7.35
N SER A 395 -5.46 8.79 -7.04
CA SER A 395 -4.32 9.72 -6.93
C SER A 395 -4.04 10.45 -8.24
N VAL A 396 -4.15 9.77 -9.39
CA VAL A 396 -4.00 10.38 -10.72
C VAL A 396 -5.13 11.36 -11.00
N ILE A 397 -6.38 11.06 -10.62
CA ILE A 397 -7.53 11.95 -10.81
C ILE A 397 -7.32 13.26 -10.03
N VAL A 398 -7.04 13.17 -8.73
CA VAL A 398 -6.78 14.33 -7.85
C VAL A 398 -5.57 15.13 -8.32
N THR A 399 -4.52 14.44 -8.77
CA THR A 399 -3.34 15.07 -9.35
C THR A 399 -3.67 15.83 -10.62
N ARG A 400 -4.55 15.30 -11.49
CA ARG A 400 -4.99 15.98 -12.72
C ARG A 400 -5.85 17.22 -12.46
N GLN A 401 -6.49 17.31 -11.29
CA GLN A 401 -7.18 18.52 -10.83
C GLN A 401 -6.21 19.61 -10.33
N GLY A 402 -4.91 19.32 -10.25
CA GLY A 402 -3.87 20.26 -9.79
C GLY A 402 -3.46 20.06 -8.33
N HIS A 403 -4.04 19.08 -7.63
CA HIS A 403 -3.79 18.80 -6.21
C HIS A 403 -2.74 17.67 -6.02
N ALA A 404 -1.57 17.81 -6.65
CA ALA A 404 -0.52 16.78 -6.62
C ALA A 404 -0.03 16.43 -5.20
N THR A 405 0.06 17.41 -4.31
CA THR A 405 0.43 17.18 -2.90
C THR A 405 -0.54 16.21 -2.24
N MET A 406 -1.85 16.38 -2.47
CA MET A 406 -2.89 15.55 -1.86
C MET A 406 -2.83 14.11 -2.36
N GLY A 407 -2.66 13.91 -3.67
CA GLY A 407 -2.50 12.58 -4.25
C GLY A 407 -1.29 11.84 -3.67
N LEU A 408 -0.13 12.51 -3.58
CA LEU A 408 1.08 11.90 -3.02
C LEU A 408 1.00 11.67 -1.50
N SER A 409 0.40 12.60 -0.73
CA SER A 409 0.26 12.44 0.71
C SER A 409 -0.73 11.34 1.07
N SER A 410 -1.78 11.15 0.28
CA SER A 410 -2.76 10.08 0.48
C SER A 410 -2.09 8.70 0.39
N SER A 411 -1.28 8.47 -0.65
CA SER A 411 -0.55 7.20 -0.81
C SER A 411 0.53 6.96 0.25
N LEU A 412 1.16 8.02 0.79
CA LEU A 412 2.11 7.87 1.91
C LEU A 412 1.40 7.61 3.24
N GLY A 413 0.22 8.19 3.42
CA GLY A 413 -0.65 7.98 4.57
C GLY A 413 -1.19 6.55 4.65
N SER A 414 -1.68 6.00 3.53
CA SER A 414 -2.12 4.59 3.45
C SER A 414 -0.99 3.65 3.82
N ASN A 415 0.20 3.81 3.25
CA ASN A 415 1.35 2.96 3.59
C ASN A 415 1.73 2.97 5.08
N THR A 416 1.55 4.11 5.76
CA THR A 416 1.78 4.22 7.21
C THR A 416 0.71 3.45 8.00
N PHE A 417 -0.54 3.51 7.53
CA PHE A 417 -1.65 2.71 8.05
C PHE A 417 -1.42 1.21 7.81
N ASP A 418 -0.95 0.80 6.63
CA ASP A 418 -0.76 -0.61 6.29
C ASP A 418 0.32 -1.27 7.14
N ILE A 419 1.45 -0.58 7.33
CA ILE A 419 2.53 -1.10 8.17
C ILE A 419 2.14 -1.14 9.65
N LEU A 420 1.56 -0.07 10.18
CA LEU A 420 1.35 0.01 11.63
C LEU A 420 0.07 -0.67 12.10
N LEU A 421 -1.02 -0.56 11.33
CA LEU A 421 -2.31 -1.12 11.68
C LEU A 421 -2.61 -2.41 10.91
N CYS A 422 -2.43 -2.45 9.57
CA CYS A 422 -2.79 -3.65 8.80
C CYS A 422 -1.90 -4.85 9.14
N LEU A 423 -0.61 -4.67 9.45
CA LEU A 423 0.25 -5.71 10.01
C LEU A 423 0.06 -5.89 11.53
N GLY A 424 0.08 -4.78 12.27
CA GLY A 424 0.06 -4.80 13.73
C GLY A 424 -1.21 -5.43 14.32
N LEU A 425 -2.39 -5.16 13.75
CA LEU A 425 -3.67 -5.65 14.29
C LEU A 425 -3.81 -7.17 14.16
N PRO A 426 -3.67 -7.80 12.97
CA PRO A 426 -3.74 -9.25 12.85
C PRO A 426 -2.69 -9.98 13.70
N TRP A 427 -1.47 -9.46 13.78
CA TRP A 427 -0.42 -10.03 14.63
C TRP A 427 -0.77 -9.94 16.11
N ALA A 428 -1.26 -8.81 16.59
CA ALA A 428 -1.67 -8.65 17.98
C ALA A 428 -2.82 -9.61 18.34
N VAL A 429 -3.79 -9.78 17.43
CA VAL A 429 -4.93 -10.68 17.61
C VAL A 429 -4.48 -12.14 17.60
N LYS A 430 -3.65 -12.56 16.63
CA LYS A 430 -3.13 -13.95 16.56
C LYS A 430 -2.26 -14.27 17.77
N ALA A 431 -1.29 -13.42 18.09
CA ALA A 431 -0.38 -13.62 19.21
C ALA A 431 -1.12 -13.63 20.57
N GLY A 432 -2.19 -12.83 20.71
CA GLY A 432 -2.93 -12.69 21.96
C GLY A 432 -4.04 -13.71 22.18
N LEU A 433 -4.79 -14.07 21.14
CA LEU A 433 -5.96 -14.96 21.25
C LEU A 433 -5.67 -16.42 20.87
N TYR A 434 -4.68 -16.65 20.01
CA TYR A 434 -4.34 -17.98 19.49
C TYR A 434 -2.81 -18.24 19.59
N PRO A 435 -2.22 -18.23 20.80
CA PRO A 435 -0.81 -18.52 20.96
C PRO A 435 -0.50 -19.98 20.56
N LYS A 436 0.57 -20.19 19.77
CA LYS A 436 1.02 -21.54 19.35
C LYS A 436 1.42 -22.41 20.55
N GLU A 437 1.93 -21.80 21.63
CA GLU A 437 2.32 -22.49 22.86
C GLU A 437 1.66 -21.83 24.09
N PRO A 438 1.09 -22.62 25.02
CA PRO A 438 0.49 -22.07 26.24
C PRO A 438 1.56 -21.41 27.12
N GLY A 439 1.45 -20.09 27.30
CA GLY A 439 2.35 -19.28 28.12
C GLY A 439 3.34 -18.41 27.34
N ASN A 440 3.40 -18.56 26.01
CA ASN A 440 4.31 -17.82 25.15
C ASN A 440 3.55 -17.20 23.97
N ASN A 441 3.21 -15.93 24.11
CA ASN A 441 2.34 -15.20 23.17
C ASN A 441 3.15 -14.59 22.01
N TRP A 442 3.67 -15.42 21.12
CA TRP A 442 4.43 -15.00 19.93
C TRP A 442 3.95 -15.68 18.64
N VAL A 443 4.16 -15.00 17.51
CA VAL A 443 3.91 -15.51 16.16
C VAL A 443 5.26 -15.69 15.46
N ASP A 444 5.50 -16.87 14.87
CA ASP A 444 6.69 -17.16 14.07
C ASP A 444 6.52 -16.59 12.66
N ILE A 445 7.50 -15.82 12.18
CA ILE A 445 7.60 -15.42 10.78
C ILE A 445 8.89 -16.00 10.22
N GLN A 446 8.75 -17.08 9.45
CA GLN A 446 9.87 -17.79 8.86
C GLN A 446 10.30 -17.15 7.54
N SER A 447 10.96 -15.99 7.60
CA SER A 447 11.52 -15.41 6.37
C SER A 447 12.66 -14.42 6.60
N ALA A 448 13.88 -14.84 6.24
CA ALA A 448 15.01 -13.92 6.09
C ALA A 448 14.78 -12.89 4.96
N GLY A 449 13.90 -13.20 4.00
CA GLY A 449 13.53 -12.33 2.88
C GLY A 449 12.75 -11.09 3.28
N ILE A 450 11.96 -11.17 4.36
CA ILE A 450 11.14 -10.03 4.82
C ILE A 450 12.03 -8.92 5.39
N ASN A 451 13.05 -9.24 6.20
CA ASN A 451 13.96 -8.24 6.75
C ASN A 451 14.69 -7.46 5.65
N ILE A 452 15.10 -8.17 4.60
CA ILE A 452 15.72 -7.59 3.41
C ILE A 452 14.73 -6.68 2.69
N SER A 453 13.49 -7.12 2.52
CA SER A 453 12.42 -6.35 1.88
C SER A 453 12.03 -5.09 2.67
N ALA A 454 12.01 -5.16 4.01
CA ALA A 454 11.78 -4.01 4.88
C ALA A 454 12.92 -2.97 4.81
N CYS A 455 14.18 -3.41 4.74
CA CYS A 455 15.32 -2.51 4.52
C CYS A 455 15.27 -1.85 3.12
N ALA A 456 14.80 -2.60 2.13
CA ALA A 456 14.60 -2.07 0.78
C ALA A 456 13.48 -1.01 0.74
N LEU A 457 12.40 -1.16 1.52
CA LEU A 457 11.36 -0.12 1.68
C LEU A 457 11.96 1.21 2.14
N LEU A 458 12.76 1.20 3.21
CA LEU A 458 13.39 2.42 3.73
C LEU A 458 14.30 3.07 2.67
N THR A 459 15.03 2.26 1.92
CA THR A 459 15.90 2.72 0.83
C THR A 459 15.08 3.39 -0.27
N THR A 460 14.00 2.77 -0.74
CA THR A 460 13.15 3.33 -1.80
C THR A 460 12.51 4.66 -1.38
N LEU A 461 12.09 4.80 -0.12
CA LEU A 461 11.58 6.04 0.44
C LEU A 461 12.62 7.17 0.40
N VAL A 462 13.85 6.90 0.86
CA VAL A 462 14.94 7.89 0.83
C VAL A 462 15.23 8.32 -0.60
N LEU A 463 15.28 7.37 -1.54
CA LEU A 463 15.50 7.67 -2.97
C LEU A 463 14.36 8.50 -3.56
N PHE A 464 13.11 8.20 -3.21
CA PHE A 464 11.95 8.97 -3.64
C PHE A 464 12.00 10.41 -3.11
N TYR A 465 12.21 10.59 -1.80
CA TYR A 465 12.30 11.90 -1.18
C TYR A 465 13.45 12.74 -1.77
N LEU A 466 14.63 12.13 -1.94
CA LEU A 466 15.78 12.79 -2.57
C LEU A 466 15.48 13.18 -4.03
N SER A 467 14.79 12.32 -4.80
CA SER A 467 14.43 12.60 -6.19
C SER A 467 13.54 13.84 -6.31
N ILE A 468 12.56 13.99 -5.41
CA ILE A 468 11.69 15.17 -5.37
C ILE A 468 12.44 16.40 -4.85
N ALA A 469 13.22 16.25 -3.77
CA ALA A 469 13.97 17.36 -3.16
C ALA A 469 14.99 17.96 -4.14
N LEU A 470 15.71 17.12 -4.90
CA LEU A 470 16.65 17.55 -5.93
C LEU A 470 15.96 18.23 -7.11
N ASN A 471 14.72 17.83 -7.42
CA ASN A 471 13.88 18.51 -8.41
C ASN A 471 13.12 19.71 -7.83
N LYS A 472 13.54 20.23 -6.66
CA LYS A 472 12.96 21.41 -5.99
C LYS A 472 11.45 21.28 -5.76
N TYR A 473 10.99 20.09 -5.37
CA TYR A 473 9.58 19.81 -5.12
C TYR A 473 8.68 19.99 -6.33
N ARG A 474 9.20 19.74 -7.53
CA ARG A 474 8.40 19.66 -8.76
C ARG A 474 8.27 18.21 -9.21
N LEU A 475 7.04 17.74 -9.37
CA LEU A 475 6.78 16.42 -9.96
C LEU A 475 6.72 16.57 -11.49
N ASP A 476 7.85 16.32 -12.14
CA ASP A 476 7.96 16.30 -13.61
C ASP A 476 7.90 14.85 -14.13
N TRP A 477 7.59 14.68 -15.43
CA TRP A 477 7.76 13.40 -16.16
C TRP A 477 9.14 12.77 -15.94
N LYS A 478 10.14 13.61 -15.62
CA LYS A 478 11.49 13.20 -15.32
C LYS A 478 11.63 12.46 -13.99
N VAL A 479 10.97 12.94 -12.95
CA VAL A 479 10.93 12.28 -11.64
C VAL A 479 10.08 11.03 -11.76
N ALA A 480 8.95 11.11 -12.46
CA ALA A 480 8.10 9.96 -12.76
C ALA A 480 8.85 8.80 -13.45
N THR A 481 9.65 9.11 -14.48
CA THR A 481 10.50 8.11 -15.13
C THR A 481 11.52 7.50 -14.17
N SER A 482 12.08 8.31 -13.27
CA SER A 482 13.02 7.82 -12.24
C SER A 482 12.34 6.85 -11.28
N CYS A 483 11.16 7.22 -10.78
CA CYS A 483 10.35 6.39 -9.88
C CYS A 483 9.95 5.07 -10.55
N LEU A 484 9.51 5.09 -11.80
CA LEU A 484 9.16 3.88 -12.55
C LEU A 484 10.37 2.95 -12.73
N LEU A 485 11.55 3.49 -13.07
CA LEU A 485 12.78 2.69 -13.20
C LEU A 485 13.21 2.08 -11.87
N THR A 486 13.11 2.85 -10.77
CA THR A 486 13.39 2.33 -9.42
C THR A 486 12.39 1.24 -9.02
N TYR A 487 11.12 1.38 -9.38
CA TYR A 487 10.08 0.37 -9.13
C TYR A 487 10.39 -0.95 -9.86
N LEU A 488 10.66 -0.88 -11.17
CA LEU A 488 11.03 -2.05 -11.97
C LEU A 488 12.33 -2.70 -11.46
N GLY A 489 13.32 -1.89 -11.07
CA GLY A 489 14.57 -2.38 -10.49
C GLY A 489 14.35 -3.10 -9.16
N PHE A 490 13.48 -2.57 -8.29
CA PHE A 490 13.09 -3.21 -7.04
C PHE A 490 12.38 -4.55 -7.30
N LEU A 491 11.39 -4.60 -8.20
CA LEU A 491 10.66 -5.82 -8.52
C LEU A 491 11.59 -6.94 -9.02
N VAL A 492 12.51 -6.60 -9.94
CA VAL A 492 13.49 -7.56 -10.46
C VAL A 492 14.40 -8.05 -9.33
N LEU A 493 14.92 -7.15 -8.49
CA LEU A 493 15.78 -7.52 -7.37
C LEU A 493 15.03 -8.42 -6.38
N ALA A 494 13.83 -8.02 -5.94
CA ALA A 494 13.02 -8.79 -5.01
C ALA A 494 12.71 -10.20 -5.55
N THR A 495 12.32 -10.30 -6.83
CA THR A 495 12.04 -11.60 -7.46
C THR A 495 13.27 -12.50 -7.50
N ILE A 496 14.45 -11.96 -7.83
CA ILE A 496 15.70 -12.74 -7.88
C ILE A 496 16.11 -13.22 -6.48
N VAL A 497 15.87 -12.43 -5.44
CA VAL A 497 16.17 -12.78 -4.05
C VAL A 497 15.26 -13.89 -3.54
N GLU A 498 13.95 -13.74 -3.73
CA GLU A 498 12.95 -14.72 -3.29
C GLU A 498 13.06 -16.06 -4.04
N LEU A 499 13.53 -16.05 -5.29
CA LEU A 499 13.83 -17.27 -6.08
C LEU A 499 15.17 -17.94 -5.71
N ASN A 500 15.82 -17.54 -4.62
CA ASN A 500 17.07 -18.13 -4.13
C ASN A 500 18.25 -18.09 -5.12
N VAL A 501 18.22 -17.22 -6.13
CA VAL A 501 19.23 -17.21 -7.21
C VAL A 501 20.62 -16.82 -6.71
N PHE A 502 20.70 -15.89 -5.76
CA PHE A 502 21.98 -15.44 -5.19
C PHE A 502 22.41 -16.27 -3.97
N PHE A 503 21.46 -16.63 -3.11
CA PHE A 503 21.66 -17.41 -1.89
C PHE A 503 20.31 -17.98 -1.43
N PRO A 504 20.29 -19.11 -0.69
CA PRO A 504 19.06 -19.66 -0.16
C PRO A 504 18.52 -18.74 0.95
N VAL A 505 17.43 -18.03 0.64
CA VAL A 505 16.63 -17.20 1.56
C VAL A 505 15.43 -18.00 2.06
N ASN A 506 14.76 -18.70 1.15
CA ASN A 506 13.59 -19.52 1.41
C ASN A 506 13.90 -20.99 1.15
N LEU A 507 13.29 -21.89 1.90
CA LEU A 507 13.31 -23.32 1.57
C LEU A 507 12.48 -23.55 0.29
N PRO A 508 12.86 -24.52 -0.57
CA PRO A 508 12.03 -24.89 -1.71
C PRO A 508 10.69 -25.46 -1.22
N THR A 509 9.62 -25.24 -1.99
CA THR A 509 8.33 -25.88 -1.72
C THR A 509 8.45 -27.40 -1.95
N CYS A 510 7.81 -28.19 -1.09
CA CYS A 510 7.82 -29.65 -1.26
C CYS A 510 7.07 -30.03 -2.54
N ASP A 511 7.72 -30.83 -3.42
CA ASP A 511 7.07 -31.40 -4.59
C ASP A 511 5.90 -32.31 -4.21
N ARG A 512 4.82 -32.26 -5.01
CA ARG A 512 3.62 -33.08 -4.88
C ARG A 512 3.57 -34.21 -5.91
#